data_AF-A0A4R6PY70-F1
#
_entry.id   AF-A0A4R6PY70-F1
#
_cell.length_a   1.000
_cell.length_b   1.000
_cell.length_c   1.000
_cell.angle_alpha   90.00
_cell.angle_beta   90.00
_cell.angle_gamma   90.00
#
_symmetry.space_group_name_H-M   'P 1'
#
loop_
_entity.id
_entity.type
_entity.pdbx_description
1 polymer ?
#
loop_
_entity_poly.entity_id
_entity_poly.type
_entity_poly.pdbx_seq_one_letter_code
_entity_poly.pdbx_strand_id
1 'polypeptide(L)'
;MDNKAIRDKRIKNTVFVFIIIIIVVILYCCNKTDSEYKKQWYLENRGDLTSVSQAKYFRGSRTMIKGVDINIKKFWHVSSKIKDVHYTKVAIVDTGIDYSHSELSGKIWTNRKEISNDGIDNDMNGYIDDIHGWNFVNENNRISSYRYSPYENSHGTAIAGIIAAKKMEKRCKELLTAI
;
A
#
# COMPACT_ATOMS: atom_id res chain seq x y z
N MET A 1 -56.39 11.84 5.13
CA MET A 1 -55.34 10.80 5.10
C MET A 1 -54.31 11.15 6.16
N ASP A 2 -53.96 10.19 7.01
CA ASP A 2 -53.19 10.44 8.24
C ASP A 2 -51.72 10.80 7.95
N ASN A 3 -51.35 12.05 8.27
CA ASN A 3 -49.99 12.57 8.08
C ASN A 3 -48.93 11.78 8.86
N LYS A 4 -49.33 11.08 9.93
CA LYS A 4 -48.45 10.20 10.71
C LYS A 4 -48.05 8.96 9.91
N ALA A 5 -49.00 8.31 9.25
CA ALA A 5 -48.76 7.13 8.42
C ALA A 5 -47.87 7.45 7.20
N ILE A 6 -48.03 8.63 6.61
CA ILE A 6 -47.18 9.10 5.50
C ILE A 6 -45.74 9.37 5.99
N ARG A 7 -45.59 9.99 7.17
CA ARG A 7 -44.28 10.25 7.80
C ARG A 7 -43.56 8.95 8.17
N ASP A 8 -44.26 8.00 8.77
CA ASP A 8 -43.69 6.70 9.14
C ASP A 8 -43.27 5.88 7.93
N LYS A 9 -44.05 5.93 6.83
CA LYS A 9 -43.69 5.29 5.56
C LYS A 9 -42.47 5.94 4.92
N ARG A 10 -42.34 7.27 4.98
CA ARG A 10 -41.14 7.99 4.51
C ARG A 10 -39.90 7.63 5.35
N ILE A 11 -40.02 7.59 6.68
CA ILE A 11 -38.90 7.22 7.57
C ILE A 11 -38.45 5.78 7.30
N LYS A 12 -39.39 4.82 7.20
CA LYS A 12 -39.06 3.43 6.87
C LYS A 12 -38.37 3.29 5.51
N ASN A 13 -38.86 4.01 4.49
CA ASN A 13 -38.25 4.00 3.16
C ASN A 13 -36.86 4.64 3.16
N THR A 14 -36.65 5.75 3.87
CA THR A 14 -35.35 6.40 3.99
C THR A 14 -34.35 5.50 4.71
N VAL A 15 -34.72 4.90 5.84
CA VAL A 15 -33.87 3.95 6.58
C VAL A 15 -33.52 2.74 5.71
N PHE A 16 -34.49 2.20 4.96
CA PHE A 16 -34.26 1.08 4.05
C PHE A 16 -33.25 1.42 2.93
N VAL A 17 -33.33 2.61 2.34
CA VAL A 17 -32.38 3.08 1.32
C VAL A 17 -30.98 3.25 1.90
N PHE A 18 -30.84 3.80 3.11
CA PHE A 18 -29.55 3.94 3.77
C PHE A 18 -28.91 2.58 4.09
N ILE A 19 -29.69 1.58 4.53
CA ILE A 19 -29.20 0.22 4.76
C ILE A 19 -28.69 -0.41 3.47
N ILE A 20 -29.39 -0.24 2.34
CA ILE A 20 -28.93 -0.74 1.03
C ILE A 20 -27.63 -0.05 0.59
N ILE A 21 -27.51 1.26 0.76
CA ILE A 21 -26.27 1.97 0.40
C ILE A 21 -25.09 1.46 1.26
N ILE A 22 -25.31 1.27 2.56
CA ILE A 22 -24.29 0.72 3.47
C ILE A 22 -23.91 -0.71 3.04
N ILE A 23 -24.88 -1.58 2.70
CA ILE A 23 -24.61 -2.95 2.26
C ILE A 23 -23.81 -2.98 0.95
N VAL A 24 -24.16 -2.11 -0.01
CA VAL A 24 -23.44 -1.99 -1.30
C VAL A 24 -22.02 -1.48 -1.09
N VAL A 25 -21.83 -0.50 -0.21
CA VAL A 25 -20.49 0.02 0.15
C VAL A 25 -19.66 -1.04 0.86
N ILE A 26 -20.25 -1.81 1.80
CA ILE A 26 -19.57 -2.92 2.49
C ILE A 26 -19.16 -4.00 1.49
N LEU A 27 -20.06 -4.45 0.63
CA LEU A 27 -19.77 -5.46 -0.41
C LEU A 27 -18.69 -4.99 -1.37
N TYR A 28 -18.72 -3.71 -1.78
CA TYR A 28 -17.72 -3.11 -2.66
C TYR A 28 -16.33 -3.04 -2.00
N CYS A 29 -16.26 -2.65 -0.72
CA CYS A 29 -15.01 -2.61 0.05
C CYS A 29 -14.45 -4.02 0.36
N CYS A 30 -15.31 -5.03 0.45
CA CYS A 30 -14.97 -6.42 0.78
C CYS A 30 -14.20 -7.18 -0.29
N ASN A 31 -14.31 -6.75 -1.55
CA ASN A 31 -13.87 -7.54 -2.70
C ASN A 31 -12.51 -7.11 -3.25
N LYS A 32 -11.89 -6.08 -2.67
CA LYS A 32 -10.58 -5.60 -3.10
C LYS A 32 -9.48 -6.51 -2.52
N THR A 33 -8.95 -7.34 -3.39
CA THR A 33 -7.69 -8.07 -3.18
C THR A 33 -6.62 -7.45 -4.07
N ASP A 34 -5.36 -7.59 -3.68
CA ASP A 34 -4.25 -7.23 -4.55
C ASP A 34 -4.27 -8.15 -5.79
N SER A 35 -4.58 -7.57 -6.95
CA SER A 35 -4.65 -8.28 -8.24
C SER A 35 -3.27 -8.78 -8.71
N GLU A 36 -2.21 -8.12 -8.25
CA GLU A 36 -0.83 -8.40 -8.64
C GLU A 36 -0.17 -9.45 -7.73
N TYR A 37 -0.75 -9.77 -6.57
CA TYR A 37 -0.24 -10.78 -5.64
C TYR A 37 0.06 -12.12 -6.30
N LYS A 38 -0.75 -12.54 -7.29
CA LYS A 38 -0.52 -13.80 -8.03
C LYS A 38 0.78 -13.80 -8.83
N LYS A 39 1.31 -12.63 -9.20
CA LYS A 39 2.57 -12.48 -9.95
C LYS A 39 3.79 -12.41 -9.01
N GLN A 40 3.59 -12.17 -7.72
CA GLN A 40 4.64 -12.05 -6.71
C GLN A 40 5.06 -13.42 -6.16
N TRP A 41 5.65 -14.25 -7.02
CA TRP A 41 6.05 -15.63 -6.70
C TRP A 41 6.97 -15.74 -5.48
N TYR A 42 7.78 -14.71 -5.23
CA TYR A 42 8.69 -14.66 -4.10
C TYR A 42 7.95 -14.59 -2.76
N LEU A 43 6.70 -14.12 -2.74
CA LEU A 43 5.82 -14.13 -1.57
C LEU A 43 5.10 -15.48 -1.41
N GLU A 44 4.54 -16.00 -2.51
CA GLU A 44 3.89 -17.31 -2.56
C GLU A 44 4.13 -17.96 -3.91
N ASN A 45 4.86 -19.07 -3.91
CA ASN A 45 5.13 -19.87 -5.09
C ASN A 45 4.21 -21.10 -5.11
N ARG A 46 3.15 -21.03 -5.93
CA ARG A 46 2.19 -22.14 -6.10
C ARG A 46 2.60 -23.15 -7.18
N GLY A 47 3.70 -22.92 -7.89
CA GLY A 47 4.12 -23.73 -9.03
C GLY A 47 3.24 -23.56 -10.29
N ASP A 48 2.35 -22.56 -10.31
CA ASP A 48 1.34 -22.32 -11.35
C ASP A 48 1.74 -21.23 -12.36
N LEU A 49 2.85 -20.51 -12.13
CA LEU A 49 3.34 -19.50 -13.05
C LEU A 49 4.13 -20.17 -14.19
N THR A 50 3.45 -20.36 -15.31
CA THR A 50 3.99 -21.01 -16.51
C THR A 50 4.90 -20.11 -17.34
N SER A 51 4.96 -18.81 -17.04
CA SER A 51 5.73 -17.84 -17.82
C SER A 51 5.90 -16.54 -17.04
N VAL A 52 6.98 -16.43 -16.27
CA VAL A 52 7.50 -15.12 -15.88
C VAL A 52 8.09 -14.52 -17.15
N SER A 53 7.59 -13.36 -17.61
CA SER A 53 8.17 -12.62 -18.75
C SER A 53 9.65 -12.25 -18.56
N GLN A 54 10.19 -12.45 -17.35
CA GLN A 54 11.61 -12.41 -17.03
C GLN A 54 12.44 -13.54 -17.69
N ALA A 55 11.80 -14.57 -18.24
CA ALA A 55 12.44 -15.66 -18.98
C ALA A 55 13.17 -15.20 -20.26
N LYS A 56 13.05 -13.93 -20.69
CA LYS A 56 13.72 -13.40 -21.89
C LYS A 56 15.26 -13.51 -21.84
N TYR A 57 15.85 -13.55 -20.64
CA TYR A 57 17.30 -13.71 -20.45
C TYR A 57 17.73 -15.13 -20.05
N PHE A 58 16.79 -16.07 -19.95
CA PHE A 58 17.07 -17.44 -19.51
C PHE A 58 16.92 -18.41 -20.68
N ARG A 59 18.03 -19.02 -21.11
CA ARG A 59 18.03 -20.13 -22.06
C ARG A 59 17.66 -21.43 -21.32
N GLY A 60 16.42 -21.90 -21.47
CA GLY A 60 15.98 -23.23 -21.00
C GLY A 60 14.60 -23.25 -20.34
N SER A 61 13.98 -24.43 -20.28
CA SER A 61 12.74 -24.66 -19.53
C SER A 61 13.06 -24.78 -18.04
N ARG A 62 12.50 -23.91 -17.20
CA ARG A 62 12.59 -24.01 -15.75
C ARG A 62 11.21 -24.34 -15.19
N THR A 63 11.11 -25.43 -14.45
CA THR A 63 9.91 -25.76 -13.68
C THR A 63 9.94 -24.98 -12.36
N MET A 64 8.90 -24.20 -12.08
CA MET A 64 8.77 -23.59 -10.76
C MET A 64 8.49 -24.68 -9.72
N ILE A 65 9.36 -24.78 -8.73
CA ILE A 65 9.20 -25.71 -7.62
C ILE A 65 8.28 -25.06 -6.59
N LYS A 66 7.07 -25.61 -6.44
CA LYS A 66 6.09 -25.17 -5.44
C LYS A 66 6.73 -25.07 -4.05
N GLY A 67 6.48 -23.97 -3.35
CA GLY A 67 6.99 -23.73 -1.98
C GLY A 67 8.42 -23.20 -1.89
N VAL A 68 9.10 -22.98 -3.04
CA VAL A 68 10.35 -22.21 -3.05
C VAL A 68 10.00 -20.72 -3.10
N ASP A 69 9.78 -20.15 -1.92
CA ASP A 69 9.44 -18.74 -1.66
C ASP A 69 9.87 -18.35 -0.23
N ILE A 70 9.62 -17.11 0.20
CA ILE A 70 10.01 -16.63 1.54
C ILE A 70 9.06 -17.09 2.66
N ASN A 71 8.05 -17.90 2.35
CA ASN A 71 7.05 -18.41 3.28
C ASN A 71 6.29 -17.29 4.04
N ILE A 72 5.97 -16.19 3.35
CA ILE A 72 5.40 -14.98 3.98
C ILE A 72 4.03 -15.25 4.62
N LYS A 73 3.25 -16.20 4.10
CA LYS A 73 1.93 -16.53 4.63
C LYS A 73 1.99 -17.06 6.06
N LYS A 74 2.98 -17.92 6.36
CA LYS A 74 3.19 -18.43 7.72
C LYS A 74 3.56 -17.29 8.66
N PHE A 75 4.42 -16.38 8.21
CA PHE A 75 4.78 -15.18 8.96
C PHE A 75 3.55 -14.30 9.23
N TRP A 76 2.75 -13.96 8.22
CA TRP A 76 1.54 -13.15 8.38
C TRP A 76 0.51 -13.76 9.34
N HIS A 77 0.36 -15.09 9.34
CA HIS A 77 -0.54 -15.78 10.28
C HIS A 77 -0.08 -15.66 11.74
N VAL A 78 1.23 -15.66 11.98
CA VAL A 78 1.79 -15.47 13.32
C VAL A 78 1.75 -13.99 13.70
N SER A 79 2.18 -13.11 12.80
CA SER A 79 2.27 -11.66 13.05
C SER A 79 0.91 -11.01 13.29
N SER A 80 -0.17 -11.52 12.67
CA SER A 80 -1.54 -11.02 12.88
C SER A 80 -2.06 -11.23 14.31
N LYS A 81 -1.38 -12.06 15.11
CA LYS A 81 -1.74 -12.35 16.51
C LYS A 81 -0.96 -11.50 17.50
N ILE A 82 0.05 -10.76 17.04
CA ILE A 82 0.88 -9.90 17.87
C ILE A 82 0.09 -8.60 18.14
N LYS A 83 -0.16 -8.30 19.42
CA LYS A 83 -0.90 -7.10 19.84
C LYS A 83 -0.02 -5.86 19.92
N ASP A 84 1.25 -6.03 20.25
CA ASP A 84 2.22 -4.95 20.35
C ASP A 84 3.04 -4.87 19.06
N VAL A 85 2.63 -3.98 18.17
CA VAL A 85 3.23 -3.82 16.84
C VAL A 85 4.20 -2.64 16.87
N HIS A 86 5.49 -2.94 16.71
CA HIS A 86 6.51 -1.92 16.54
C HIS A 86 6.62 -1.48 15.08
N TYR A 87 6.49 -0.18 14.84
CA TYR A 87 6.74 0.41 13.52
C TYR A 87 8.26 0.55 13.31
N THR A 88 8.78 -0.15 12.31
CA THR A 88 10.21 -0.08 11.93
C THR A 88 10.38 0.93 10.80
N LYS A 89 11.32 1.86 10.98
CA LYS A 89 11.76 2.77 9.91
C LYS A 89 12.84 2.06 9.09
N VAL A 90 12.71 2.08 7.77
CA VAL A 90 13.68 1.50 6.84
C VAL A 90 14.17 2.61 5.91
N ALA A 91 15.48 2.85 5.89
CA ALA A 91 16.09 3.78 4.97
C ALA A 91 16.37 3.08 3.63
N ILE A 92 16.01 3.71 2.52
CA ILE A 92 16.27 3.23 1.16
C ILE A 92 17.28 4.19 0.53
N VAL A 93 18.47 3.67 0.21
CA VAL A 93 19.51 4.39 -0.53
C VAL A 93 19.50 3.84 -1.95
N ASP A 94 18.87 4.57 -2.87
CA ASP A 94 18.56 4.12 -4.22
C ASP A 94 18.40 5.33 -5.16
N THR A 95 17.81 5.15 -6.34
CA THR A 95 17.59 6.20 -7.36
C THR A 95 16.52 7.23 -6.98
N GLY A 96 16.02 7.20 -5.74
CA GLY A 96 14.87 7.96 -5.30
C GLY A 96 13.60 7.11 -5.20
N ILE A 97 12.48 7.75 -4.86
CA ILE A 97 11.21 7.07 -4.61
C ILE A 97 10.05 7.92 -5.11
N ASP A 98 9.12 7.31 -5.84
CA ASP A 98 7.81 7.91 -6.03
C ASP A 98 6.98 7.78 -4.73
N TYR A 99 7.21 8.72 -3.82
CA TYR A 99 6.48 8.80 -2.55
C TYR A 99 4.98 9.13 -2.73
N SER A 100 4.55 9.48 -3.96
CA SER A 100 3.14 9.73 -4.27
C SER A 100 2.38 8.49 -4.75
N HIS A 101 3.09 7.37 -4.97
CA HIS A 101 2.50 6.12 -5.45
C HIS A 101 1.42 5.61 -4.48
N SER A 102 0.23 5.27 -5.00
CA SER A 102 -0.93 4.91 -4.16
C SER A 102 -0.69 3.70 -3.26
N GLU A 103 0.11 2.72 -3.74
CA GLU A 103 0.48 1.53 -2.97
C GLU A 103 1.49 1.82 -1.85
N LEU A 104 2.10 2.99 -1.80
CA LEU A 104 3.00 3.44 -0.72
C LEU A 104 2.33 4.43 0.24
N SER A 105 1.03 4.71 0.03
CA SER A 105 0.28 5.64 0.86
C SER A 105 0.28 5.21 2.34
N GLY A 106 0.70 6.13 3.21
CA GLY A 106 0.83 5.89 4.65
C GLY A 106 2.04 5.04 5.06
N LYS A 107 3.00 4.81 4.15
CA LYS A 107 4.23 4.03 4.39
C LYS A 107 5.51 4.85 4.26
N ILE A 108 5.42 6.03 3.64
CA ILE A 108 6.53 6.97 3.52
C ILE A 108 6.81 7.62 4.87
N TRP A 109 8.08 7.70 5.24
CA TRP A 109 8.51 8.42 6.44
C TRP A 109 8.39 9.93 6.23
N THR A 110 8.06 10.65 7.30
CA THR A 110 8.04 12.11 7.32
C THR A 110 8.95 12.61 8.43
N ASN A 111 9.88 13.50 8.08
CA ASN A 111 10.63 14.27 9.08
C ASN A 111 9.67 15.23 9.76
N ARG A 112 9.32 14.95 11.03
CA ARG A 112 8.41 15.80 11.81
C ARG A 112 9.10 17.01 12.44
N LYS A 113 10.43 17.08 12.30
CA LYS A 113 11.21 18.22 12.79
C LYS A 113 11.35 19.32 11.73
N GLU A 114 10.99 19.03 10.49
CA GLU A 114 10.99 19.98 9.38
C GLU A 114 9.62 20.62 9.15
N ILE A 115 9.64 21.90 8.73
CA ILE A 115 8.47 22.65 8.27
C ILE A 115 8.55 22.70 6.74
N SER A 116 7.55 22.15 6.05
CA SER A 116 7.64 21.98 4.60
C SER A 116 7.64 23.31 3.82
N ASN A 117 8.67 23.49 2.99
CA ASN A 117 8.86 24.60 2.04
C ASN A 117 9.05 25.96 2.70
N ASP A 118 9.65 26.02 3.89
CA ASP A 118 10.08 27.29 4.49
C ASP A 118 11.51 27.68 4.08
N GLY A 119 12.25 26.77 3.43
CA GLY A 119 13.62 26.99 2.98
C GLY A 119 14.64 26.95 4.11
N ILE A 120 14.28 26.44 5.29
CA ILE A 120 15.12 26.38 6.48
C ILE A 120 15.43 24.90 6.80
N ASP A 121 16.63 24.65 7.29
CA ASP A 121 16.98 23.39 7.96
C ASP A 121 16.57 23.52 9.43
N ASN A 122 15.36 23.06 9.75
CA ASN A 122 14.72 23.28 11.05
C ASN A 122 15.28 22.36 12.14
N ASP A 123 15.81 21.20 11.75
CA ASP A 123 16.35 20.22 12.68
C ASP A 123 17.90 20.23 12.78
N MET A 124 18.54 21.13 12.01
CA MET A 124 19.98 21.40 11.99
C MET A 124 20.81 20.18 11.58
N ASN A 125 20.26 19.33 10.70
CA ASN A 125 20.93 18.12 10.23
C ASN A 125 21.79 18.34 8.96
N GLY A 126 21.77 19.53 8.38
CA GLY A 126 22.48 19.92 7.15
C GLY A 126 21.65 19.79 5.88
N TYR A 127 20.37 19.44 5.96
CA TYR A 127 19.51 19.17 4.80
C TYR A 127 18.22 20.00 4.87
N ILE A 128 18.19 21.09 4.10
CA ILE A 128 17.05 22.00 4.03
C ILE A 128 15.80 21.28 3.52
N ASP A 129 14.69 21.38 4.26
CA ASP A 129 13.38 20.85 3.87
C ASP A 129 13.38 19.34 3.52
N ASP A 130 14.14 18.49 4.22
CA ASP A 130 14.27 17.04 3.96
C ASP A 130 13.06 16.18 4.41
N ILE A 131 11.84 16.66 4.13
CA ILE A 131 10.54 16.16 4.61
C ILE A 131 10.36 14.65 4.44
N HIS A 132 10.84 14.07 3.33
CA HIS A 132 10.72 12.64 3.04
C HIS A 132 12.07 11.96 2.81
N GLY A 133 13.17 12.68 3.03
CA GLY A 133 14.53 12.25 2.73
C GLY A 133 15.29 13.27 1.90
N TRP A 134 16.47 12.86 1.44
CA TRP A 134 17.42 13.74 0.77
C TRP A 134 17.99 13.15 -0.53
N ASN A 135 18.20 14.02 -1.53
CA ASN A 135 18.88 13.68 -2.77
C ASN A 135 20.35 14.13 -2.67
N PHE A 136 21.24 13.17 -2.40
CA PHE A 136 22.68 13.41 -2.29
C PHE A 136 23.38 13.71 -3.62
N VAL A 137 22.76 13.40 -4.77
CA VAL A 137 23.36 13.65 -6.09
C VAL A 137 23.20 15.11 -6.48
N ASN A 138 22.02 15.68 -6.23
CA ASN A 138 21.68 17.05 -6.61
C ASN A 138 21.63 18.01 -5.41
N GLU A 139 22.02 17.54 -4.22
CA GLU A 139 22.08 18.30 -2.96
C GLU A 139 20.77 19.06 -2.67
N ASN A 140 19.64 18.36 -2.73
CA ASN A 140 18.33 18.96 -2.46
C ASN A 140 17.31 17.95 -1.91
N ASN A 141 16.15 18.46 -1.49
CA ASN A 141 15.03 17.67 -0.98
C ASN A 141 14.18 16.96 -2.06
N ARG A 142 14.59 17.02 -3.34
CA ARG A 142 13.85 16.38 -4.44
C ARG A 142 14.31 14.93 -4.60
N ILE A 143 13.77 14.07 -3.74
CA ILE A 143 13.99 12.61 -3.76
C ILE A 143 13.18 11.89 -4.84
N SER A 144 12.31 12.62 -5.54
CA SER A 144 11.50 12.09 -6.62
C SER A 144 11.63 12.94 -7.87
N SER A 145 12.15 12.36 -8.96
CA SER A 145 12.04 12.94 -10.30
C SER A 145 10.90 12.32 -11.12
N TYR A 146 9.96 11.55 -10.53
CA TYR A 146 8.89 10.88 -11.28
C TYR A 146 8.09 11.84 -12.19
N ARG A 147 7.91 13.09 -11.75
CA ARG A 147 7.24 14.15 -12.54
C ARG A 147 8.01 14.54 -13.81
N TYR A 148 9.32 14.37 -13.83
CA TYR A 148 10.23 14.70 -14.93
C TYR A 148 10.64 13.48 -15.76
N SER A 149 10.85 12.34 -15.10
CA SER A 149 11.17 11.06 -15.73
C SER A 149 10.56 9.91 -14.92
N PRO A 150 9.55 9.21 -15.44
CA PRO A 150 8.94 8.08 -14.73
C PRO A 150 9.91 6.89 -14.57
N TYR A 151 11.04 6.91 -15.27
CA TYR A 151 12.04 5.84 -15.23
C TYR A 151 13.10 6.03 -14.16
N GLU A 152 13.43 7.27 -13.79
CA GLU A 152 14.55 7.56 -12.90
C GLU A 152 14.35 7.00 -11.48
N ASN A 153 13.14 7.08 -10.93
CA ASN A 153 12.84 6.52 -9.60
C ASN A 153 12.33 5.07 -9.64
N SER A 154 12.25 4.44 -10.82
CA SER A 154 11.55 3.17 -10.99
C SER A 154 12.18 2.05 -10.15
N HIS A 155 13.51 2.07 -10.01
CA HIS A 155 14.25 1.10 -9.21
C HIS A 155 13.94 1.27 -7.72
N GLY A 156 14.20 2.44 -7.12
CA GLY A 156 13.94 2.65 -5.70
C GLY A 156 12.45 2.54 -5.31
N THR A 157 11.55 2.91 -6.21
CA THR A 157 10.09 2.70 -6.01
C THR A 157 9.73 1.22 -6.01
N ALA A 158 10.34 0.41 -6.89
CA ALA A 158 10.13 -1.04 -6.89
C ALA A 158 10.65 -1.68 -5.58
N ILE A 159 11.82 -1.26 -5.09
CA ILE A 159 12.37 -1.71 -3.80
C ILE A 159 11.43 -1.33 -2.66
N ALA A 160 10.94 -0.08 -2.62
CA ALA A 160 9.97 0.36 -1.62
C ALA A 160 8.68 -0.46 -1.65
N GLY A 161 8.20 -0.83 -2.85
CA GLY A 161 7.06 -1.71 -3.05
C GLY A 161 7.27 -3.11 -2.45
N ILE A 162 8.44 -3.71 -2.65
CA ILE A 162 8.78 -5.01 -2.05
C ILE A 162 8.76 -4.95 -0.51
N ILE A 163 9.23 -3.85 0.06
CA ILE A 163 9.33 -3.67 1.52
C ILE A 163 7.95 -3.41 2.15
N ALA A 164 7.18 -2.48 1.57
CA ALA A 164 6.07 -1.86 2.28
C ALA A 164 4.82 -1.58 1.43
N ALA A 165 4.68 -2.15 0.23
CA ALA A 165 3.44 -1.99 -0.54
C ALA A 165 2.21 -2.34 0.31
N LYS A 166 1.14 -1.59 0.08
CA LYS A 166 -0.10 -1.71 0.83
C LYS A 166 -0.65 -3.13 0.73
N LYS A 167 -0.56 -3.85 1.85
CA LYS A 167 -1.27 -5.12 2.00
C LYS A 167 -2.77 -4.85 1.97
N MET A 168 -3.46 -5.30 0.93
CA MET A 168 -4.93 -5.25 0.85
C MET A 168 -5.50 -6.35 1.75
N GLU A 169 -5.68 -6.02 3.03
CA GLU A 169 -6.35 -6.90 3.98
C GLU A 169 -7.86 -6.69 3.92
N LYS A 170 -8.61 -7.80 3.95
CA LYS A 170 -10.07 -7.83 3.87
C LYS A 170 -10.67 -7.22 5.15
N ARG A 171 -10.76 -5.89 5.22
CA ARG A 171 -11.19 -5.13 6.41
C ARG A 171 -12.69 -5.18 6.72
N CYS A 172 -13.42 -6.09 6.09
CA CYS A 172 -14.88 -6.19 6.24
C CYS A 172 -15.38 -6.84 7.51
N LYS A 173 -14.53 -7.59 8.24
CA LYS A 173 -15.02 -8.39 9.37
C LYS A 173 -15.50 -7.55 10.56
N GLU A 174 -15.05 -6.31 10.70
CA GLU A 174 -15.40 -5.46 11.84
C GLU A 174 -16.72 -4.68 11.63
N LEU A 175 -17.09 -4.38 10.37
CA LEU A 175 -18.31 -3.63 10.04
C LEU A 175 -19.59 -4.48 10.07
N LEU A 176 -19.47 -5.81 9.87
CA LEU A 176 -20.62 -6.74 9.93
C LEU A 176 -21.00 -7.12 11.37
N THR A 177 -20.10 -6.98 12.34
CA THR A 177 -20.36 -7.25 13.76
C THR A 177 -20.94 -6.05 14.52
N ALA A 178 -20.99 -4.87 13.89
CA ALA A 178 -21.44 -3.61 14.49
C ALA A 178 -22.82 -3.13 14.00
N ILE A 179 -23.51 -3.95 13.21
CA ILE A 179 -24.91 -3.77 12.74
C ILE A 179 -25.73 -4.92 13.32
#